data_AF-A0A2D7H8C7-F1
#
_entry.id   AF-A0A2D7H8C7-F1
#
_cell.length_a   1.000
_cell.length_b   1.000
_cell.length_c   1.000
_cell.angle_alpha   90.00
_cell.angle_beta   90.00
_cell.angle_gamma   90.00
#
_symmetry.space_group_name_H-M   'P 1'
#
loop_
_entity.id
_entity.type
_entity.pdbx_description
1 polymer ?
#
loop_
_entity_poly.entity_id
_entity_poly.type
_entity_poly.pdbx_seq_one_letter_code
_entity_poly.pdbx_strand_id
1 'polypeptide(L)'
;MNVTLCNDDGLYRAGGDLSAKWRVSRVPLDEVQGVEVSVLWHTEGKGDEDLHVHHFQRLAEQQLRRAGLADEQVLHCVLPATPLSYHGRLISLQWCVRLRLFLANGREIVAEQPFHLVSEEMVRPHSASTDRVPVALPKPSGVARGKGFEHAPAS
;
A
#
# COMPACT_ATOMS: atom_id res chain seq x y z
N MET A 1 18.48 -3.02 -15.13
CA MET A 1 18.20 -2.25 -13.91
C MET A 1 17.17 -3.02 -13.11
N ASN A 2 17.20 -2.97 -11.78
CA ASN A 2 16.22 -3.64 -10.94
C ASN A 2 15.76 -2.68 -9.84
N VAL A 3 14.46 -2.73 -9.54
CA VAL A 3 13.82 -2.09 -8.40
C VAL A 3 13.09 -3.21 -7.65
N THR A 4 13.27 -3.28 -6.34
CA THR A 4 12.63 -4.26 -5.46
C THR A 4 11.93 -3.51 -4.34
N LEU A 5 10.63 -3.76 -4.18
CA LEU A 5 9.81 -3.18 -3.11
C LEU A 5 10.05 -3.90 -1.79
N CYS A 6 9.85 -3.22 -0.66
CA CYS A 6 9.96 -3.87 0.66
C CYS A 6 8.79 -4.80 0.99
N ASN A 7 7.65 -4.65 0.32
CA ASN A 7 6.51 -5.54 0.46
C ASN A 7 6.34 -6.38 -0.81
N ASP A 8 6.43 -7.69 -0.68
CA ASP A 8 6.42 -8.64 -1.80
C ASP A 8 5.05 -8.73 -2.49
N ASP A 9 3.96 -8.41 -1.79
CA ASP A 9 2.61 -8.38 -2.36
C ASP A 9 2.31 -7.09 -3.15
N GLY A 10 3.20 -6.09 -3.08
CA GLY A 10 3.05 -4.80 -3.73
C GLY A 10 1.87 -3.96 -3.20
N LEU A 11 1.29 -4.29 -2.05
CA LEU A 11 0.21 -3.54 -1.42
C LEU A 11 0.77 -2.57 -0.38
N TYR A 12 0.38 -1.31 -0.51
CA TYR A 12 0.78 -0.25 0.40
C TYR A 12 -0.44 0.53 0.87
N ARG A 13 -0.40 0.96 2.12
CA ARG A 13 -1.49 1.72 2.73
C ARG A 13 -1.32 3.22 2.46
N ALA A 14 -2.43 3.88 2.19
CA ALA A 14 -2.56 5.33 2.26
C ALA A 14 -1.96 5.89 3.57
N GLY A 15 -1.01 6.83 3.48
CA GLY A 15 -0.30 7.36 4.65
C GLY A 15 0.78 6.45 5.25
N GLY A 16 0.99 5.24 4.70
CA GLY A 16 2.03 4.31 5.14
C GLY A 16 3.39 4.56 4.51
N ASP A 17 4.41 3.86 4.99
CA ASP A 17 5.78 3.96 4.47
C ASP A 17 6.00 3.05 3.24
N LEU A 18 6.76 3.56 2.28
CA LEU A 18 7.32 2.80 1.17
C LEU A 18 8.85 2.84 1.27
N SER A 19 9.45 1.66 1.29
CA SER A 19 10.87 1.46 1.00
C SER A 19 11.04 0.67 -0.29
N ALA A 20 11.98 1.10 -1.12
CA ALA A 20 12.41 0.35 -2.29
C ALA A 20 13.94 0.31 -2.37
N LYS A 21 14.46 -0.83 -2.76
CA LYS A 21 15.86 -1.02 -3.12
C LYS A 21 15.99 -0.96 -4.63
N TRP A 22 17.06 -0.36 -5.12
CA TRP A 22 17.30 -0.31 -6.55
C TRP A 22 18.79 -0.42 -6.87
N ARG A 23 19.08 -0.96 -8.04
CA ARG A 23 20.44 -1.08 -8.55
C ARG A 23 20.50 -0.99 -10.06
N VAL A 24 21.59 -0.41 -10.55
CA VAL A 24 21.92 -0.38 -11.97
C VAL A 24 23.06 -1.36 -12.20
N SER A 25 22.97 -2.16 -13.26
CA SER A 25 23.98 -3.16 -13.59
C SER A 25 24.14 -3.22 -15.09
N ARG A 26 25.32 -3.65 -15.54
CA ARG A 26 25.66 -3.83 -16.97
C ARG A 26 25.65 -2.52 -17.77
N VAL A 27 25.88 -1.39 -17.11
CA VAL A 27 26.15 -0.10 -17.74
C VAL A 27 27.43 0.47 -17.12
N PRO A 28 28.43 0.83 -17.92
CA PRO A 28 29.64 1.50 -17.41
C PRO A 28 29.31 2.84 -16.76
N LEU A 29 29.92 3.13 -15.61
CA LEU A 29 29.63 4.35 -14.84
C LEU A 29 29.99 5.64 -15.61
N ASP A 30 31.01 5.59 -16.45
CA ASP A 30 31.45 6.67 -17.33
C ASP A 30 30.45 6.99 -18.46
N GLU A 31 29.56 6.05 -18.79
CA GLU A 31 28.47 6.29 -19.72
C GLU A 31 27.23 6.91 -19.06
N VAL A 32 27.20 7.05 -17.73
CA VAL A 32 26.01 7.50 -16.99
C VAL A 32 26.15 8.96 -16.55
N GLN A 33 25.21 9.80 -16.97
CA GLN A 33 25.12 11.22 -16.57
C GLN A 33 24.27 11.43 -15.31
N GLY A 34 23.33 10.52 -15.06
CA GLY A 34 22.49 10.63 -13.88
C GLY A 34 21.51 9.48 -13.73
N VAL A 35 21.00 9.35 -12.51
CA VAL A 35 19.91 8.44 -12.15
C VAL A 35 18.81 9.26 -11.49
N GLU A 36 17.56 9.03 -11.90
CA GLU A 36 16.37 9.51 -11.21
C GLU A 36 15.56 8.34 -10.69
N VAL A 37 15.05 8.47 -9.47
CA VAL A 37 14.13 7.53 -8.85
C VAL A 37 12.91 8.30 -8.39
N SER A 38 11.74 7.90 -8.87
CA SER A 38 10.48 8.55 -8.58
C SER A 38 9.47 7.57 -8.03
N VAL A 39 8.72 7.95 -7.00
CA VAL A 39 7.41 7.35 -6.70
C VAL A 39 6.38 8.22 -7.36
N LEU A 40 5.60 7.67 -8.28
CA LEU A 40 4.63 8.41 -9.06
C LEU A 40 3.37 7.60 -9.28
N TRP A 41 2.33 8.30 -9.70
CA TRP A 41 1.18 7.68 -10.31
C TRP A 41 0.92 8.28 -11.68
N HIS A 42 0.26 7.51 -12.52
CA HIS A 42 -0.27 7.97 -13.80
C HIS A 42 -1.62 7.33 -14.09
N THR A 43 -2.42 8.00 -14.91
CA THR A 43 -3.65 7.43 -15.45
C THR A 43 -3.41 6.83 -16.83
N GLU A 44 -4.11 5.73 -17.11
CA GLU A 44 -4.11 5.09 -18.43
C GLU A 44 -5.54 4.76 -18.85
N GLY A 45 -5.82 4.78 -20.15
CA GLY A 45 -7.07 4.30 -20.72
C GLY A 45 -7.70 5.25 -21.73
N LYS A 46 -9.03 5.23 -21.83
CA LYS A 46 -9.79 6.11 -22.73
C LYS A 46 -10.04 7.45 -22.04
N GLY A 47 -9.24 8.43 -22.39
CA GLY A 47 -9.32 9.80 -21.87
C GLY A 47 -7.96 10.47 -21.89
N ASP A 48 -7.83 11.53 -21.10
CA ASP A 48 -6.55 12.19 -20.89
C ASP A 48 -5.71 11.37 -19.90
N GLU A 49 -4.47 11.11 -20.28
CA GLU A 49 -3.44 10.54 -19.41
C GLU A 49 -2.81 11.67 -18.60
N ASP A 50 -2.74 11.48 -17.28
CA ASP A 50 -2.12 12.39 -16.34
C ASP A 50 -1.01 11.66 -15.58
N LEU A 51 -0.03 12.41 -15.09
CA LEU A 51 1.10 11.88 -14.33
C LEU A 51 1.49 12.85 -13.22
N HIS A 52 1.70 12.30 -12.03
CA HIS A 52 2.17 13.07 -10.89
C HIS A 52 3.27 12.35 -10.12
N VAL A 53 4.36 13.06 -9.88
CA VAL A 53 5.48 12.57 -9.06
C VAL A 53 5.22 12.94 -7.60
N HIS A 54 5.00 11.94 -6.77
CA HIS A 54 4.82 12.09 -5.32
C HIS A 54 6.17 12.28 -4.61
N HIS A 55 7.16 11.47 -4.97
CA HIS A 55 8.49 11.53 -4.37
C HIS A 55 9.57 11.40 -5.44
N PHE A 56 10.68 12.12 -5.27
CA PHE A 56 11.74 12.21 -6.26
C PHE A 56 13.13 12.26 -5.63
N GLN A 57 14.05 11.48 -6.17
CA GLN A 57 15.47 11.53 -5.84
C GLN A 57 16.29 11.51 -7.13
N ARG A 58 17.35 12.33 -7.18
CA ARG A 58 18.29 12.36 -8.31
C ARG A 58 19.73 12.25 -7.81
N LEU A 59 20.49 11.38 -8.47
CA LEU A 59 21.94 11.28 -8.33
C LEU A 59 22.58 11.76 -9.63
N ALA A 60 23.25 12.90 -9.56
CA ALA A 60 24.08 13.41 -10.64
C ALA A 60 25.39 12.60 -10.75
N GLU A 61 26.06 12.73 -11.89
CA GLU A 61 27.33 12.05 -12.20
C GLU A 61 28.33 12.05 -11.03
N GLN A 62 28.61 13.21 -10.41
CA GLN A 62 29.57 13.29 -9.30
C GLN A 62 29.12 12.53 -8.04
N GLN A 63 27.81 12.41 -7.80
CA GLN A 63 27.28 11.59 -6.70
C GLN A 63 27.42 10.11 -7.03
N LEU A 64 27.11 9.72 -8.27
CA LEU A 64 27.27 8.33 -8.75
C LEU A 64 28.73 7.87 -8.69
N ARG A 65 29.68 8.75 -9.02
CA ARG A 65 31.12 8.46 -8.90
C ARG A 65 31.59 8.19 -7.46
N ARG A 66 30.90 8.74 -6.47
CA ARG A 66 31.21 8.52 -5.04
C ARG A 66 30.49 7.31 -4.47
N ALA A 67 29.22 7.12 -4.84
CA ALA A 67 28.36 6.10 -4.27
C ALA A 67 28.52 4.73 -4.94
N GLY A 68 29.07 4.68 -6.17
CA GLY A 68 29.06 3.48 -7.00
C GLY A 68 27.70 3.27 -7.66
N LEU A 69 27.72 2.79 -8.90
CA LEU A 69 26.49 2.53 -9.67
C LEU A 69 25.93 1.11 -9.43
N ALA A 70 26.82 0.17 -9.13
CA ALA A 70 26.49 -1.25 -8.93
C ALA A 70 26.01 -1.57 -7.51
N ASP A 71 26.30 -0.68 -6.56
CA ASP A 71 25.90 -0.82 -5.17
C ASP A 71 24.39 -0.63 -5.02
N GLU A 72 23.80 -1.40 -4.11
CA GLU A 72 22.38 -1.28 -3.82
C GLU A 72 22.07 0.04 -3.12
N GLN A 73 21.10 0.78 -3.65
CA GLN A 73 20.66 2.06 -3.13
C GLN A 73 19.23 1.95 -2.62
N VAL A 74 18.84 2.83 -1.70
CA VAL A 74 17.52 2.80 -1.05
C VAL A 74 16.75 4.10 -1.29
N LEU A 75 15.47 3.96 -1.61
CA LEU A 75 14.46 5.00 -1.62
C LEU A 75 13.52 4.78 -0.44
N HIS A 76 13.17 5.84 0.27
CA HIS A 76 12.14 5.81 1.32
C HIS A 76 11.25 7.05 1.25
N CYS A 77 9.94 6.88 1.42
CA CYS A 77 8.99 7.98 1.59
C CYS A 77 7.69 7.52 2.28
N VAL A 78 6.97 8.47 2.88
CA VAL A 78 5.58 8.29 3.33
C VAL A 78 4.66 8.52 2.12
N LEU A 79 3.74 7.59 1.86
CA LEU A 79 2.78 7.69 0.75
C LEU A 79 1.62 8.63 1.10
N PRO A 80 1.00 9.30 0.11
CA PRO A 80 -0.09 10.21 0.38
C PRO A 80 -1.38 9.43 0.71
N ALA A 81 -2.40 10.15 1.18
CA ALA A 81 -3.72 9.56 1.41
C ALA A 81 -4.45 9.21 0.10
N THR A 82 -4.15 9.95 -0.98
CA THR A 82 -4.79 9.87 -2.29
C THR A 82 -3.82 10.28 -3.40
N PRO A 83 -4.07 9.88 -4.65
CA PRO A 83 -5.15 8.99 -5.10
C PRO A 83 -4.84 7.52 -4.81
N LEU A 84 -5.88 6.72 -4.52
CA LEU A 84 -5.72 5.26 -4.39
C LEU A 84 -5.59 4.61 -5.77
N SER A 85 -4.89 3.47 -5.84
CA SER A 85 -4.87 2.65 -7.04
C SER A 85 -6.28 2.22 -7.44
N TYR A 86 -6.57 2.33 -8.72
CA TYR A 86 -7.88 1.99 -9.27
C TYR A 86 -7.71 1.33 -10.63
N HIS A 87 -8.39 0.19 -10.83
CA HIS A 87 -8.41 -0.50 -12.12
C HIS A 87 -9.83 -0.49 -12.68
N GLY A 88 -10.13 0.50 -13.51
CA GLY A 88 -11.43 0.68 -14.12
C GLY A 88 -11.44 0.29 -15.60
N ARG A 89 -12.64 0.07 -16.14
CA ARG A 89 -12.84 -0.30 -17.55
C ARG A 89 -12.47 0.81 -18.53
N LEU A 90 -12.61 2.07 -18.12
CA LEU A 90 -12.34 3.24 -18.97
C LEU A 90 -11.01 3.90 -18.63
N ILE A 91 -10.73 4.05 -17.34
CA ILE A 91 -9.51 4.66 -16.84
C ILE A 91 -8.99 3.82 -15.67
N SER A 92 -7.68 3.69 -15.57
CA SER A 92 -6.98 3.12 -14.43
C SER A 92 -5.99 4.14 -13.89
N LEU A 93 -5.76 4.10 -12.57
CA LEU A 93 -4.72 4.86 -11.90
C LEU A 93 -3.70 3.87 -11.32
N GLN A 94 -2.47 3.96 -11.81
CA GLN A 94 -1.39 3.05 -11.48
C GLN A 94 -0.32 3.78 -10.70
N TRP A 95 0.16 3.16 -9.63
CA TRP A 95 1.30 3.64 -8.87
C TRP A 95 2.54 2.83 -9.25
N CYS A 96 3.70 3.48 -9.35
CA CYS A 96 4.95 2.79 -9.57
C CYS A 96 6.14 3.50 -8.93
N VAL A 97 7.20 2.73 -8.69
CA VAL A 97 8.54 3.28 -8.54
C VAL A 97 9.21 3.25 -9.91
N ARG A 98 9.51 4.43 -10.45
CA ARG A 98 10.17 4.60 -11.76
C ARG A 98 11.64 4.96 -11.56
N LEU A 99 12.52 4.16 -12.16
CA LEU A 99 13.95 4.40 -12.21
C LEU A 99 14.35 4.80 -13.64
N ARG A 100 14.91 6.00 -13.81
CA ARG A 100 15.42 6.49 -15.11
C ARG A 100 16.94 6.64 -15.05
N LEU A 101 17.62 6.08 -16.03
CA LEU A 101 19.05 6.21 -16.23
C LEU A 101 19.31 7.06 -17.46
N PHE A 102 20.05 8.15 -17.29
CA PHE A 102 20.42 9.07 -18.36
C PHE A 102 21.84 8.77 -18.80
N LEU A 103 22.02 8.45 -20.08
CA LEU A 103 23.32 8.11 -20.64
C LEU A 103 23.96 9.29 -21.37
N ALA A 104 25.28 9.28 -21.46
CA ALA A 104 26.09 10.33 -22.09
C ALA A 104 25.77 10.55 -23.58
N ASN A 105 25.24 9.52 -24.25
CA ASN A 105 24.81 9.59 -25.65
C ASN A 105 23.36 10.12 -25.82
N GLY A 106 22.74 10.62 -24.75
CA GLY A 106 21.38 11.16 -24.77
C GLY A 106 20.28 10.12 -24.70
N ARG A 107 20.60 8.82 -24.65
CA ARG A 107 19.60 7.76 -24.44
C ARG A 107 19.15 7.73 -22.98
N GLU A 108 17.90 7.34 -22.80
CA GLU A 108 17.33 7.03 -21.50
C GLU A 108 16.97 5.55 -21.41
N ILE A 109 17.24 4.95 -20.26
CA ILE A 109 16.74 3.61 -19.90
C ILE A 109 15.78 3.77 -18.73
N VAL A 110 14.57 3.25 -18.86
CA VAL A 110 13.53 3.33 -17.84
C VAL A 110 13.21 1.92 -17.35
N ALA A 111 13.04 1.79 -16.04
CA ALA A 111 12.47 0.61 -15.41
C ALA A 111 11.37 1.06 -14.44
N GLU A 112 10.26 0.33 -14.42
CA GLU A 112 9.14 0.61 -13.53
C GLU A 112 8.81 -0.64 -12.71
N GLN A 113 8.57 -0.43 -11.43
CA GLN A 113 8.07 -1.45 -10.53
C GLN A 113 6.71 -0.99 -10.01
N PRO A 114 5.59 -1.55 -10.52
CA PRO A 114 4.26 -1.17 -10.09
C PRO A 114 3.98 -1.64 -8.65
N PHE A 115 3.08 -0.91 -7.99
CA PHE A 115 2.51 -1.27 -6.70
C PHE A 115 1.08 -0.72 -6.59
N HIS A 116 0.35 -1.12 -5.56
CA HIS A 116 -1.00 -0.66 -5.29
C HIS A 116 -1.06 0.16 -4.00
N LEU A 117 -1.58 1.38 -4.10
CA LEU A 117 -1.94 2.20 -2.94
C LEU A 117 -3.41 1.96 -2.59
N VAL A 118 -3.68 1.41 -1.40
CA VAL A 118 -5.02 1.03 -0.95
C VAL A 118 -5.43 1.77 0.33
N SER A 119 -6.72 1.82 0.60
CA SER A 119 -7.25 2.43 1.83
C SER A 119 -6.84 1.62 3.07
N GLU A 120 -6.89 2.26 4.24
CA GLU A 120 -6.59 1.60 5.51
C GLU A 120 -7.48 0.37 5.79
N GLU A 121 -8.73 0.41 5.36
CA GLU A 121 -9.72 -0.66 5.60
C GLU A 121 -9.37 -1.95 4.86
N MET A 122 -8.70 -1.84 3.71
CA MET A 122 -8.39 -2.97 2.84
C MET A 122 -7.17 -3.78 3.29
N VAL A 123 -6.31 -3.22 4.15
CA VAL A 123 -5.09 -3.86 4.67
C VAL A 123 -5.32 -4.55 6.03
N ARG A 124 -6.53 -4.48 6.60
CA ARG A 124 -6.81 -5.17 7.87
C ARG A 124 -6.77 -6.69 7.64
N PRO A 125 -5.90 -7.46 8.32
CA PRO A 125 -6.14 -8.89 8.41
C PRO A 125 -7.52 -9.06 9.02
N HIS A 126 -8.36 -9.87 8.37
CA HIS A 126 -9.69 -10.23 8.85
C HIS A 126 -9.54 -11.01 10.16
N SER A 127 -9.25 -10.31 11.24
CA SER A 127 -9.32 -10.86 12.59
C SER A 127 -10.80 -11.15 12.79
N ALA A 128 -11.13 -12.44 12.79
CA ALA A 128 -12.47 -12.93 12.99
C ALA A 128 -13.15 -12.11 14.08
N SER A 129 -14.21 -11.40 13.70
CA SER A 129 -15.09 -10.74 14.65
C SER A 129 -15.77 -11.83 15.47
N THR A 130 -15.11 -12.24 16.55
CA THR A 130 -15.70 -13.02 17.62
C THR A 130 -15.97 -12.04 18.76
N ASP A 131 -16.96 -11.17 18.55
CA ASP A 131 -17.68 -10.62 19.69
C ASP A 131 -19.16 -10.52 19.37
N ARG A 132 -19.78 -11.70 19.23
CA ARG A 132 -21.20 -11.83 19.54
C ARG A 132 -21.28 -12.03 21.05
N VAL A 133 -21.46 -10.93 21.78
CA VAL A 133 -22.02 -10.99 23.13
C VAL A 133 -23.40 -11.65 23.00
N PRO A 134 -23.66 -12.82 23.61
CA PRO A 134 -25.01 -13.36 23.63
C PRO A 134 -25.86 -12.45 24.51
N VAL A 135 -26.82 -11.75 23.92
CA VAL A 135 -27.91 -11.12 24.66
C VAL A 135 -28.66 -12.24 25.38
N ALA A 136 -28.44 -12.36 26.70
CA ALA A 136 -29.21 -13.24 27.55
C ALA A 136 -30.67 -12.75 27.60
N LEU A 137 -31.56 -13.55 27.03
CA LEU A 137 -33.01 -13.36 27.12
C LEU A 137 -33.44 -13.54 28.59
N PRO A 138 -34.19 -12.61 29.20
CA PRO A 138 -34.74 -12.84 30.54
C PRO A 138 -35.78 -13.95 30.50
N LYS A 139 -35.65 -14.93 31.42
CA LYS A 139 -36.61 -16.02 31.61
C LYS A 139 -37.97 -15.47 32.09
N PRO A 140 -39.10 -15.95 31.58
CA PRO A 140 -40.41 -15.56 32.09
C PRO A 140 -40.64 -16.15 33.49
N SER A 141 -41.02 -15.28 34.42
CA SER A 141 -41.42 -15.60 35.78
C SER A 141 -42.59 -16.58 35.78
N GLY A 142 -42.37 -17.79 36.29
CA GLY A 142 -43.44 -18.77 36.51
C GLY A 142 -44.44 -18.26 37.54
N VAL A 143 -45.70 -18.16 37.13
CA VAL A 143 -46.84 -17.96 38.04
C VAL A 143 -47.07 -19.25 38.82
N ALA A 144 -46.62 -19.27 40.07
CA ALA A 144 -46.97 -20.32 41.03
C ALA A 144 -48.39 -20.06 41.57
N ARG A 145 -49.32 -20.88 41.10
CA ARG A 145 -50.71 -20.99 41.59
C ARG A 145 -50.69 -21.56 43.02
N GLY A 146 -50.85 -20.71 44.02
CA GLY A 146 -51.13 -21.15 45.40
C GLY A 146 -52.62 -21.46 45.56
N LYS A 147 -52.97 -22.73 45.74
CA LYS A 147 -54.23 -23.18 46.34
C LYS A 147 -53.91 -24.23 47.40
N GLY A 148 -54.40 -24.03 48.62
CA GLY A 148 -54.48 -25.07 49.63
C GLY A 148 -54.28 -24.56 51.06
N PHE A 149 -55.34 -24.05 51.67
CA PHE A 149 -55.55 -24.19 53.11
C PHE A 149 -57.02 -24.49 53.34
N GLU A 150 -57.29 -25.74 53.71
CA GLU A 150 -58.55 -26.24 54.24
C GLU A 150 -58.25 -26.99 55.55
N HIS A 151 -59.27 -27.01 56.42
CA HIS A 151 -59.42 -27.63 57.75
C HIS A 151 -59.10 -26.70 58.94
N ALA A 152 -59.97 -26.53 59.94
CA ALA A 152 -61.18 -27.26 60.37
C ALA A 152 -62.03 -26.40 61.34
N PRO A 153 -63.26 -26.82 61.73
CA PRO A 153 -64.21 -26.01 62.50
C PRO A 153 -64.21 -26.27 64.03
N ALA A 154 -64.84 -25.30 64.71
CA ALA A 154 -65.65 -25.36 65.94
C ALA A 154 -65.19 -26.17 67.18
N SER A 155 -65.02 -25.44 68.29
CA SER A 155 -65.77 -25.62 69.54
C SER A 155 -65.85 -24.29 70.29
#